data_AF-A0A2E6XAJ5-F1
#
_entry.id   AF-A0A2E6XAJ5-F1
#
_cell.length_a   1.000
_cell.length_b   1.000
_cell.length_c   1.000
_cell.angle_alpha   90.00
_cell.angle_beta   90.00
_cell.angle_gamma   90.00
#
_symmetry.space_group_name_H-M   'P 1'
#
loop_
_entity.id
_entity.type
_entity.pdbx_description
1 polymer ?
#
loop_
_entity_poly.entity_id
_entity_poly.type
_entity_poly.pdbx_seq_one_letter_code
_entity_poly.pdbx_strand_id
1 'polypeptide(L)'
;MAATSQQIHPPSVVSASALWAGMGLFGLVLGLFLLAFQDTVFGGVTWLVEASVSGPNTLSTKSADMVRDGIQTWGWAGLVTAIVCLPIAFGTVLSAITRLLRPVLSNGEDELLPWDRHGRTFFLAFVAVLIFAVVAHWTLRTYLEVEWLESEDGLSEWWSVFAYMAGALAIGAAAWSLKNTQHSPVRYFYLTLAVGLFLGGMEEISWGQRIVGWSTPEALSEINVQNETTLHNFTFGNNVMFELFFWGSVIGLAGGFWRLTANSRGLSDRMRLVLPSAMMAPALLLIMVWRAGDIWQTANFPRLVMDHFNSGPRGDEVPESALGLCILIYAIACLRQSRFLARRASPAASTTPPNLVTAEESA
;
A
#
# COMPACT_ATOMS: atom_id res chain seq x y z
N MET A 1 9.91 35.56 32.21
CA MET A 1 10.24 34.83 30.98
C MET A 1 8.96 34.29 30.40
N ALA A 2 8.46 34.93 29.33
CA ALA A 2 7.24 34.52 28.67
C ALA A 2 7.50 33.20 27.92
N ALA A 3 6.71 32.18 28.22
CA ALA A 3 6.64 30.97 27.42
C ALA A 3 6.16 31.38 26.02
N THR A 4 7.07 31.39 25.05
CA THR A 4 6.74 31.48 23.64
C THR A 4 5.78 30.34 23.32
N SER A 5 4.50 30.65 23.12
CA SER A 5 3.53 29.73 22.56
C SER A 5 4.03 29.31 21.18
N GLN A 6 4.70 28.16 21.09
CA GLN A 6 5.03 27.57 19.81
C GLN A 6 3.71 27.34 19.07
N GLN A 7 3.52 28.07 17.98
CA GLN A 7 2.38 27.86 17.09
C GLN A 7 2.48 26.43 16.56
N ILE A 8 1.56 25.59 17.03
CA ILE A 8 1.34 24.25 16.49
C ILE A 8 0.89 24.47 15.03
N HIS A 9 1.82 24.35 14.08
CA HIS A 9 1.44 24.28 12.68
C HIS A 9 0.80 22.91 12.46
N PRO A 10 -0.52 22.81 12.25
CA PRO A 10 -1.13 21.52 11.92
C PRO A 10 -0.44 20.98 10.66
N PRO A 11 -0.26 19.65 10.55
CA PRO A 11 0.40 19.07 9.40
C PRO A 11 -0.31 19.55 8.14
N SER A 12 0.50 20.11 7.27
CA SER A 12 0.19 20.87 6.06
C SER A 12 -0.84 20.37 5.05
N VAL A 13 -1.42 19.19 5.26
CA VAL A 13 -2.62 18.78 4.55
C VAL A 13 -3.75 19.78 4.84
N VAL A 14 -3.72 20.41 6.02
CA VAL A 14 -4.65 21.47 6.43
C VAL A 14 -4.43 22.77 5.64
N SER A 15 -3.20 23.06 5.20
CA SER A 15 -2.89 24.24 4.36
C SER A 15 -3.07 23.98 2.86
N ALA A 16 -3.41 22.75 2.46
CA ALA A 16 -3.59 22.35 1.07
C ALA A 16 -5.07 22.43 0.62
N SER A 17 -5.86 23.35 1.18
CA SER A 17 -7.27 23.56 0.78
C SER A 17 -7.44 23.73 -0.73
N ALA A 18 -6.48 24.39 -1.38
CA ALA A 18 -6.44 24.54 -2.84
C ALA A 18 -6.24 23.21 -3.58
N LEU A 19 -5.48 22.28 -3.02
CA LEU A 19 -5.29 20.94 -3.62
C LEU A 19 -6.58 20.12 -3.51
N TRP A 20 -7.21 20.11 -2.33
CA TRP A 20 -8.49 19.43 -2.12
C TRP A 20 -9.61 20.03 -2.97
N ALA A 21 -9.65 21.36 -3.09
CA ALA A 21 -10.59 22.05 -3.98
C ALA A 21 -10.32 21.69 -5.46
N GLY A 22 -9.04 21.68 -5.86
CA GLY A 22 -8.63 21.32 -7.21
C GLY A 22 -9.01 19.88 -7.57
N MET A 23 -8.71 18.92 -6.70
CA MET A 23 -9.09 17.51 -6.87
C MET A 23 -10.62 17.33 -6.90
N GLY A 24 -11.34 18.00 -6.00
CA GLY A 24 -12.79 17.93 -5.94
C GLY A 24 -13.47 18.54 -7.17
N LEU A 25 -13.00 19.70 -7.63
CA LEU A 25 -13.53 20.36 -8.83
C LEU A 25 -13.19 19.58 -10.10
N PHE A 26 -11.96 19.06 -10.20
CA PHE A 26 -11.56 18.19 -11.30
C PHE A 26 -12.44 16.93 -11.36
N GLY A 27 -12.61 16.24 -10.22
CA GLY A 27 -13.49 15.08 -10.11
C GLY A 27 -14.94 15.39 -10.49
N LEU A 28 -15.46 16.54 -10.05
CA LEU A 28 -16.81 16.98 -10.38
C LEU A 28 -16.97 17.23 -11.89
N VAL A 29 -16.07 18.00 -12.49
CA VAL A 29 -16.13 18.37 -13.91
C VAL A 29 -15.96 17.14 -14.79
N LEU A 30 -14.92 16.32 -14.53
CA LEU A 30 -14.67 15.11 -15.30
C LEU A 30 -15.80 14.08 -15.12
N GLY A 31 -16.27 13.90 -13.88
CA GLY A 31 -17.35 12.96 -13.57
C GLY A 31 -18.65 13.32 -14.27
N LEU A 32 -19.07 14.59 -14.17
CA LEU A 32 -20.26 15.07 -14.88
C LEU A 32 -20.09 15.01 -16.40
N PHE A 33 -18.91 15.33 -16.93
CA PHE A 33 -18.64 15.23 -18.36
C PHE A 33 -18.78 13.77 -18.87
N LEU A 34 -18.15 12.81 -18.20
CA LEU A 34 -18.22 11.40 -18.60
C LEU A 34 -19.64 10.84 -18.52
N LEU A 35 -20.42 11.22 -17.49
CA LEU A 35 -21.81 10.78 -17.35
C LEU A 35 -22.75 11.45 -18.36
N ALA A 36 -22.57 12.75 -18.64
CA ALA A 36 -23.42 13.50 -19.57
C ALA A 36 -23.11 13.18 -21.04
N PHE A 37 -21.85 12.88 -21.37
CA PHE A 37 -21.39 12.63 -22.73
C PHE A 37 -20.95 11.18 -22.95
N GLN A 38 -21.50 10.22 -22.18
CA GLN A 38 -21.07 8.82 -22.20
C GLN A 38 -21.03 8.22 -23.61
N ASP A 39 -22.06 8.47 -24.44
CA ASP A 39 -22.16 7.88 -25.77
C ASP A 39 -21.18 8.52 -26.75
N THR A 40 -20.94 9.82 -26.62
CA THR A 40 -19.94 10.55 -27.42
C THR A 40 -18.53 10.09 -27.07
N VAL A 41 -18.23 9.94 -25.78
CA VAL A 41 -16.93 9.45 -25.30
C VAL A 41 -16.73 7.99 -25.74
N PHE A 42 -17.75 7.15 -25.59
CA PHE A 42 -17.73 5.77 -26.06
C PHE A 42 -17.46 5.69 -27.57
N GLY A 43 -18.19 6.47 -28.37
CA GLY A 43 -17.97 6.54 -29.82
C GLY A 43 -16.56 7.00 -30.19
N GLY A 44 -15.98 7.95 -29.45
CA GLY A 44 -14.59 8.37 -29.63
C GLY A 44 -13.58 7.28 -29.31
N VAL A 45 -13.80 6.50 -28.24
CA VAL A 45 -12.95 5.37 -27.86
C VAL A 45 -13.03 4.26 -28.91
N THR A 46 -14.24 3.90 -29.35
CA THR A 46 -14.46 2.90 -30.40
C THR A 46 -13.76 3.30 -31.71
N TRP A 47 -13.93 4.56 -32.14
CA TRP A 47 -13.24 5.07 -33.32
C TRP A 47 -11.72 4.96 -33.22
N LEU A 48 -11.16 5.29 -32.05
CA LEU A 48 -9.71 5.23 -31.83
C LEU A 48 -9.18 3.79 -31.86
N VAL A 49 -9.91 2.85 -31.25
CA VAL A 49 -9.59 1.42 -31.29
C VAL A 49 -9.63 0.91 -32.73
N GLU A 50 -10.70 1.21 -33.47
CA GLU A 50 -10.85 0.81 -34.88
C GLU A 50 -9.77 1.42 -35.78
N ALA A 51 -9.35 2.66 -35.51
CA ALA A 51 -8.27 3.32 -36.23
C ALA A 51 -6.87 2.74 -35.90
N SER A 52 -6.71 2.11 -34.73
CA SER A 52 -5.42 1.58 -34.25
C SER A 52 -5.08 0.18 -34.75
N VAL A 53 -6.06 -0.59 -35.22
CA VAL A 53 -5.87 -1.97 -35.69
C VAL A 53 -5.84 -2.00 -37.22
N SER A 54 -4.79 -2.58 -37.81
CA SER A 54 -4.72 -2.80 -39.25
C SER A 54 -5.66 -3.93 -39.69
N GLY A 55 -6.93 -3.63 -39.96
CA GLY A 55 -7.92 -4.58 -40.51
C GLY A 55 -9.35 -4.31 -40.04
N PRO A 56 -10.37 -5.00 -40.61
CA PRO A 56 -11.78 -4.84 -40.25
C PRO A 56 -12.10 -5.62 -38.96
N ASN A 57 -11.53 -5.22 -37.83
CA ASN A 57 -11.82 -5.82 -36.53
C ASN A 57 -12.61 -4.81 -35.70
N THR A 58 -13.94 -4.86 -35.80
CA THR A 58 -14.84 -4.14 -34.89
C THR A 58 -14.71 -4.70 -33.47
N LEU A 59 -14.86 -3.84 -32.46
CA LEU A 59 -14.91 -4.27 -31.06
C LEU A 59 -15.99 -5.35 -30.86
N SER A 60 -15.65 -6.44 -30.14
CA SER A 60 -16.64 -7.44 -29.76
C SER A 60 -17.71 -6.81 -28.84
N THR A 61 -18.93 -7.36 -28.81
CA THR A 61 -20.00 -6.89 -27.91
C THR A 61 -19.54 -6.86 -26.46
N LYS A 62 -18.88 -7.93 -26.00
CA LYS A 62 -18.30 -8.00 -24.66
C LYS A 62 -17.29 -6.88 -24.38
N SER A 63 -16.40 -6.60 -25.33
CA SER A 63 -15.40 -5.53 -25.16
C SER A 63 -16.05 -4.14 -25.18
N ALA A 64 -17.07 -3.94 -26.01
CA ALA A 64 -17.85 -2.71 -26.05
C ALA A 64 -18.58 -2.46 -24.72
N ASP A 65 -19.19 -3.50 -24.14
CA ASP A 65 -19.86 -3.40 -22.84
C ASP A 65 -18.87 -3.03 -21.72
N MET A 66 -17.69 -3.67 -21.69
CA MET A 66 -16.64 -3.33 -20.73
C MET A 66 -16.16 -1.87 -20.84
N VAL A 67 -16.03 -1.33 -22.06
CA VAL A 67 -15.64 0.07 -22.27
C VAL A 67 -16.73 1.02 -21.78
N ARG A 68 -18.01 0.69 -22.04
CA ARG A 68 -19.16 1.48 -21.58
C ARG A 68 -19.23 1.51 -20.05
N ASP A 69 -19.08 0.36 -19.41
CA ASP A 69 -19.06 0.22 -17.96
C ASP A 69 -17.88 0.99 -17.34
N GLY A 70 -16.72 0.98 -18.01
CA GLY A 70 -15.54 1.75 -17.60
C GLY A 70 -15.83 3.25 -17.60
N ILE A 71 -16.41 3.79 -18.67
CA ILE A 71 -16.78 5.22 -18.78
C ILE A 71 -17.73 5.62 -17.65
N GLN A 72 -18.74 4.79 -17.36
CA GLN A 72 -19.68 5.04 -16.26
C GLN A 72 -18.99 4.99 -14.89
N THR A 73 -18.12 4.01 -14.67
CA THR A 73 -17.37 3.83 -13.43
C THR A 73 -16.48 5.05 -13.15
N TRP A 74 -15.74 5.53 -14.16
CA TRP A 74 -14.93 6.76 -14.04
C TRP A 74 -15.78 8.00 -13.81
N GLY A 75 -16.96 8.08 -14.43
CA GLY A 75 -17.95 9.13 -14.20
C GLY A 75 -18.37 9.22 -12.73
N TRP A 76 -18.79 8.10 -12.14
CA TRP A 76 -19.18 8.01 -10.73
C TRP A 76 -18.00 8.22 -9.77
N ALA A 77 -16.81 7.70 -10.08
CA ALA A 77 -15.61 7.93 -9.29
C ALA A 77 -15.25 9.43 -9.20
N GLY A 78 -15.43 10.18 -10.28
CA GLY A 78 -15.28 11.64 -10.29
C GLY A 78 -16.23 12.33 -9.31
N LEU A 79 -17.51 11.92 -9.28
CA LEU A 79 -18.50 12.47 -8.34
C LEU A 79 -18.18 12.13 -6.89
N VAL A 80 -17.78 10.89 -6.59
CA VAL A 80 -17.35 10.48 -5.24
C VAL A 80 -16.14 11.30 -4.79
N THR A 81 -15.16 11.49 -5.68
CA THR A 81 -13.99 12.33 -5.40
C THR A 81 -14.40 13.76 -5.05
N ALA A 82 -15.37 14.33 -5.76
CA ALA A 82 -15.92 15.64 -5.45
C ALA A 82 -16.62 15.69 -4.08
N ILE A 83 -17.47 14.71 -3.78
CA ILE A 83 -18.20 14.60 -2.51
C ILE A 83 -17.25 14.50 -1.32
N VAL A 84 -16.10 13.82 -1.48
CA VAL A 84 -15.10 13.69 -0.42
C VAL A 84 -14.21 14.93 -0.31
N CYS A 85 -13.66 15.40 -1.44
CA CYS A 85 -12.61 16.42 -1.44
C CYS A 85 -13.16 17.84 -1.21
N LEU A 86 -14.35 18.17 -1.76
CA LEU A 86 -14.90 19.53 -1.64
C LEU A 86 -15.21 19.88 -0.17
N PRO A 87 -15.89 19.04 0.64
CA PRO A 87 -16.12 19.37 2.05
C PRO A 87 -14.83 19.53 2.87
N ILE A 88 -13.79 18.75 2.55
CA ILE A 88 -12.46 18.88 3.17
C ILE A 88 -11.84 20.24 2.80
N ALA A 89 -12.03 20.71 1.57
CA ALA A 89 -11.52 22.00 1.10
C ALA A 89 -12.16 23.21 1.80
N PHE A 90 -13.43 23.10 2.25
CA PHE A 90 -14.15 24.19 2.94
C PHE A 90 -13.78 24.34 4.43
N GLY A 91 -12.82 23.57 4.94
CA GLY A 91 -12.16 23.81 6.23
C GLY A 91 -12.93 23.36 7.48
N THR A 92 -14.26 23.35 7.49
CA THR A 92 -15.07 22.90 8.64
C THR A 92 -14.93 21.40 8.90
N VAL A 93 -15.07 20.56 7.86
CA VAL A 93 -14.87 19.10 7.96
C VAL A 93 -13.42 18.78 8.30
N LEU A 94 -12.47 19.43 7.62
CA LEU A 94 -11.05 19.29 7.91
C LEU A 94 -10.73 19.67 9.36
N SER A 95 -11.37 20.71 9.91
CA SER A 95 -11.23 21.10 11.33
C SER A 95 -11.81 20.08 12.30
N ALA A 96 -12.90 19.40 11.93
CA ALA A 96 -13.48 18.31 12.71
C ALA A 96 -12.57 17.07 12.70
N ILE A 97 -12.04 16.71 11.53
CA ILE A 97 -11.05 15.64 11.35
C ILE A 97 -9.78 15.94 12.14
N THR A 98 -9.26 17.18 12.08
CA THR A 98 -8.06 17.55 12.88
C THR A 98 -8.33 17.53 14.37
N ARG A 99 -9.54 17.90 14.84
CA ARG A 99 -9.90 17.77 16.25
C ARG A 99 -9.98 16.31 16.68
N LEU A 100 -10.55 15.44 15.86
CA LEU A 100 -10.63 14.00 16.11
C LEU A 100 -9.25 13.35 16.14
N LEU A 101 -8.39 13.70 15.17
CA LEU A 101 -7.03 13.18 15.06
C LEU A 101 -6.04 13.93 15.96
N ARG A 102 -6.46 14.97 16.69
CA ARG A 102 -5.58 15.79 17.55
C ARG A 102 -4.70 14.96 18.49
N PRO A 103 -5.16 13.87 19.15
CA PRO A 103 -4.30 13.06 20.02
C PRO A 103 -3.15 12.35 19.28
N VAL A 104 -3.31 12.12 17.97
CA VAL A 104 -2.32 11.49 17.07
C VAL A 104 -1.43 12.55 16.42
N LEU A 105 -2.02 13.69 16.06
CA LEU A 105 -1.36 14.81 15.37
C LEU A 105 -0.65 15.79 16.32
N SER A 106 -1.00 15.82 17.60
CA SER A 106 -0.39 16.73 18.58
C SER A 106 1.04 16.30 18.85
N ASN A 107 1.98 17.18 18.53
CA ASN A 107 3.41 17.04 18.79
C ASN A 107 3.64 16.84 20.29
N GLY A 108 4.12 15.65 20.66
CA GLY A 108 4.93 15.51 21.87
C GLY A 108 6.30 16.12 21.57
N GLU A 109 6.86 16.83 22.54
CA GLU A 109 8.10 17.58 22.42
C GLU A 109 9.24 16.74 21.80
N ASP A 110 10.01 17.44 20.96
CA ASP A 110 11.15 17.02 20.12
C ASP A 110 10.87 15.94 19.06
N GLU A 111 10.67 16.38 17.80
CA GLU A 111 10.77 15.50 16.62
C GLU A 111 12.21 15.03 16.46
N LEU A 112 12.49 13.75 16.78
CA LEU A 112 13.84 13.21 16.78
C LEU A 112 14.18 12.47 15.49
N LEU A 113 13.19 11.91 14.78
CA LEU A 113 13.46 11.13 13.59
C LEU A 113 13.91 12.01 12.42
N PRO A 114 15.00 11.62 11.72
CA PRO A 114 15.45 12.34 10.54
C PRO A 114 14.44 12.23 9.39
N TRP A 115 14.50 13.20 8.47
CA TRP A 115 13.73 13.17 7.24
C TRP A 115 14.11 11.96 6.39
N ASP A 116 13.15 11.47 5.60
CA ASP A 116 13.41 10.33 4.71
C ASP A 116 14.44 10.74 3.65
N ARG A 117 15.64 10.16 3.73
CA ARG A 117 16.69 10.37 2.74
C ARG A 117 16.63 9.24 1.71
N HIS A 118 16.21 9.59 0.51
CA HIS A 118 16.15 8.70 -0.64
C HIS A 118 17.46 8.82 -1.44
N GLY A 119 18.47 8.04 -1.05
CA GLY A 119 19.79 8.02 -1.68
C GLY A 119 19.92 7.01 -2.82
N ARG A 120 21.15 6.80 -3.33
CA ARG A 120 21.43 5.83 -4.42
C ARG A 120 20.93 4.41 -4.13
N THR A 121 21.10 3.96 -2.89
CA THR A 121 20.64 2.63 -2.44
C THR A 121 19.13 2.47 -2.53
N PHE A 122 18.37 3.54 -2.29
CA PHE A 122 16.92 3.54 -2.46
C PHE A 122 16.52 3.33 -3.93
N PHE A 123 17.10 4.11 -4.84
CA PHE A 123 16.80 3.98 -6.27
C PHE A 123 17.23 2.62 -6.84
N LEU A 124 18.35 2.06 -6.38
CA LEU A 124 18.78 0.72 -6.76
C LEU A 124 17.80 -0.36 -6.30
N ALA A 125 17.35 -0.31 -5.04
CA ALA A 125 16.35 -1.24 -4.53
C ALA A 125 15.02 -1.10 -5.30
N PHE A 126 14.58 0.12 -5.54
CA PHE A 126 13.37 0.41 -6.33
C PHE A 126 13.44 -0.21 -7.73
N VAL A 127 14.55 -0.01 -8.45
CA VAL A 127 14.76 -0.57 -9.79
C VAL A 127 14.83 -2.10 -9.73
N ALA A 128 15.50 -2.69 -8.73
CA ALA A 128 15.57 -4.13 -8.58
C ALA A 128 14.19 -4.78 -8.39
N VAL A 129 13.30 -4.15 -7.60
CA VAL A 129 11.92 -4.61 -7.40
C VAL A 129 11.12 -4.56 -8.70
N LEU A 130 11.26 -3.49 -9.48
CA LEU A 130 10.62 -3.38 -10.78
C LEU A 130 11.12 -4.45 -11.76
N ILE A 131 12.42 -4.69 -11.81
CA ILE A 131 13.01 -5.76 -12.64
C ILE A 131 12.46 -7.12 -12.22
N PHE A 132 12.46 -7.43 -10.92
CA PHE A 132 11.92 -8.68 -10.40
C PHE A 132 10.45 -8.87 -10.81
N ALA A 133 9.61 -7.85 -10.62
CA ALA A 133 8.20 -7.90 -11.00
C ALA A 133 8.00 -8.20 -12.50
N VAL A 134 8.78 -7.55 -13.36
CA VAL A 134 8.73 -7.76 -14.82
C VAL A 134 9.20 -9.17 -15.18
N VAL A 135 10.29 -9.66 -14.58
CA VAL A 135 10.83 -10.99 -14.85
C VAL A 135 9.89 -12.09 -14.36
N ALA A 136 9.32 -11.94 -13.16
CA ALA A 136 8.35 -12.87 -12.60
C ALA A 136 7.10 -12.96 -13.50
N HIS A 137 6.54 -11.81 -13.87
CA HIS A 137 5.42 -11.74 -14.81
C HIS A 137 5.76 -12.42 -16.15
N TRP A 138 6.91 -12.10 -16.75
CA TRP A 138 7.32 -12.70 -18.02
C TRP A 138 7.50 -14.21 -17.91
N THR A 139 8.03 -14.71 -16.80
CA THR A 139 8.25 -16.13 -16.54
C THR A 139 6.93 -16.88 -16.45
N LEU A 140 6.00 -16.42 -15.60
CA LEU A 140 4.65 -16.99 -15.45
C LEU A 140 3.84 -16.97 -16.75
N ARG A 141 4.14 -16.01 -17.63
CA ARG A 141 3.49 -15.90 -18.94
C ARG A 141 4.08 -16.82 -20.01
N THR A 142 5.37 -17.09 -19.93
CA THR A 142 6.11 -17.87 -20.93
C THR A 142 6.04 -19.36 -20.65
N TYR A 143 6.04 -19.74 -19.38
CA TYR A 143 5.97 -21.13 -18.94
C TYR A 143 4.60 -21.33 -18.29
N LEU A 144 3.74 -22.16 -18.91
CA LEU A 144 2.38 -22.44 -18.42
C LEU A 144 2.36 -23.49 -17.30
N GLU A 145 3.49 -24.14 -17.02
CA GLU A 145 3.65 -25.16 -15.99
C GLU A 145 4.83 -24.75 -15.09
N VAL A 146 4.59 -23.82 -14.18
CA VAL A 146 5.58 -23.41 -13.16
C VAL A 146 5.14 -23.93 -11.80
N GLU A 147 4.88 -25.23 -11.69
CA GLU A 147 4.42 -25.86 -10.44
C GLU A 147 5.38 -25.55 -9.27
N TRP A 148 6.68 -25.45 -9.51
CA TRP A 148 7.66 -25.07 -8.47
C TRP A 148 7.49 -23.64 -7.92
N LEU A 149 6.77 -22.77 -8.64
CA LEU A 149 6.51 -21.38 -8.26
C LEU A 149 5.05 -21.16 -7.81
N GLU A 150 4.07 -21.81 -8.45
CA GLU A 150 2.62 -21.57 -8.23
C GLU A 150 1.91 -22.65 -7.39
N SER A 151 2.55 -23.79 -7.08
CA SER A 151 1.88 -24.85 -6.28
C SER A 151 1.72 -24.50 -4.81
N GLU A 152 0.86 -25.24 -4.11
CA GLU A 152 0.66 -25.27 -2.64
C GLU A 152 1.91 -25.63 -1.82
N ASP A 153 3.09 -25.70 -2.42
CA ASP A 153 4.38 -25.75 -1.71
C ASP A 153 5.47 -25.04 -2.52
N GLY A 154 5.03 -24.15 -3.41
CA GLY A 154 5.87 -23.42 -4.34
C GLY A 154 6.73 -22.38 -3.63
N LEU A 155 7.71 -21.86 -4.37
CA LEU A 155 8.61 -20.83 -3.86
C LEU A 155 7.86 -19.58 -3.36
N SER A 156 6.71 -19.26 -3.96
CA SER A 156 5.90 -18.08 -3.63
C SER A 156 5.26 -18.18 -2.24
N GLU A 157 4.65 -19.30 -1.89
CA GLU A 157 4.08 -19.52 -0.55
C GLU A 157 5.16 -19.50 0.52
N TRP A 158 6.27 -20.22 0.33
CA TRP A 158 7.39 -20.18 1.29
C TRP A 158 7.99 -18.78 1.44
N TRP A 159 7.97 -17.98 0.38
CA TRP A 159 8.34 -16.57 0.45
C TRP A 159 7.33 -15.76 1.28
N SER A 160 6.02 -15.96 1.08
CA SER A 160 4.97 -15.34 1.88
C SER A 160 5.13 -15.68 3.36
N VAL A 161 5.27 -16.96 3.69
CA VAL A 161 5.55 -17.46 5.05
C VAL A 161 6.78 -16.76 5.65
N PHE A 162 7.90 -16.75 4.91
CA PHE A 162 9.12 -16.09 5.36
C PHE A 162 8.89 -14.60 5.61
N ALA A 163 8.23 -13.90 4.69
CA ALA A 163 8.00 -12.47 4.79
C ALA A 163 7.10 -12.11 5.98
N TYR A 164 6.02 -12.87 6.19
CA TYR A 164 5.14 -12.73 7.35
C TYR A 164 5.88 -12.98 8.66
N MET A 165 6.66 -14.06 8.76
CA MET A 165 7.39 -14.43 9.97
C MET A 165 8.53 -13.45 10.28
N ALA A 166 9.35 -13.10 9.29
CA ALA A 166 10.41 -12.12 9.43
C ALA A 166 9.84 -10.72 9.75
N GLY A 167 8.71 -10.35 9.13
CA GLY A 167 7.97 -9.14 9.43
C GLY A 167 7.46 -9.10 10.86
N ALA A 168 6.82 -10.17 11.34
CA ALA A 168 6.33 -10.32 12.70
C ALA A 168 7.47 -10.16 13.73
N LEU A 169 8.61 -10.82 13.50
CA LEU A 169 9.79 -10.71 14.34
C LEU A 169 10.37 -9.30 14.35
N ALA A 170 10.51 -8.66 13.18
CA ALA A 170 11.07 -7.32 13.05
C ALA A 170 10.16 -6.25 13.70
N ILE A 171 8.84 -6.32 13.48
CA ILE A 171 7.86 -5.44 14.13
C ILE A 171 7.81 -5.70 15.65
N GLY A 172 7.85 -6.96 16.08
CA GLY A 172 7.91 -7.31 17.51
C GLY A 172 9.17 -6.73 18.18
N ALA A 173 10.32 -6.83 17.51
CA ALA A 173 11.56 -6.19 17.96
C ALA A 173 11.47 -4.65 17.94
N ALA A 174 10.72 -4.06 17.00
CA ALA A 174 10.47 -2.63 16.95
C ALA A 174 9.61 -2.19 18.16
N ALA A 175 8.56 -2.97 18.50
CA ALA A 175 7.72 -2.75 19.67
C ALA A 175 8.53 -2.84 20.97
N TRP A 176 9.41 -3.85 21.07
CA TRP A 176 10.31 -4.01 22.20
C TRP A 176 11.27 -2.82 22.34
N SER A 177 11.79 -2.31 21.23
CA SER A 177 12.68 -1.14 21.23
C SER A 177 11.97 0.11 21.77
N LEU A 178 10.67 0.26 21.54
CA LEU A 178 9.88 1.39 22.03
C LEU A 178 9.45 1.27 23.51
N LYS A 179 9.75 0.18 24.21
CA LYS A 179 9.22 -0.11 25.56
C LYS A 179 9.49 0.98 26.61
N ASN A 180 10.63 1.66 26.51
CA ASN A 180 11.08 2.70 27.44
C ASN A 180 11.04 4.10 26.79
N THR A 181 10.21 4.29 25.76
CA THR A 181 10.05 5.57 25.06
C THR A 181 8.67 6.15 25.33
N GLN A 182 8.48 7.43 25.00
CA GLN A 182 7.18 8.10 25.08
C GLN A 182 6.14 7.63 24.03
N HIS A 183 6.47 6.66 23.18
CA HIS A 183 5.64 6.20 22.06
C HIS A 183 4.83 4.93 22.41
N SER A 184 4.25 4.85 23.62
CA SER A 184 3.47 3.68 24.05
C SER A 184 2.30 3.31 23.13
N PRO A 185 1.54 4.24 22.50
CA PRO A 185 0.46 3.85 21.58
C PRO A 185 1.00 3.13 20.33
N VAL A 186 2.13 3.60 19.78
CA VAL A 186 2.77 2.98 18.60
C VAL A 186 3.32 1.61 18.96
N ARG A 187 3.84 1.42 20.18
CA ARG A 187 4.25 0.10 20.67
C ARG A 187 3.11 -0.90 20.65
N TYR A 188 1.92 -0.55 21.16
CA TYR A 188 0.77 -1.46 21.15
C TYR A 188 0.28 -1.75 19.74
N PHE A 189 0.25 -0.73 18.87
CA PHE A 189 -0.02 -0.93 17.45
C PHE A 189 0.95 -1.95 16.82
N TYR A 190 2.27 -1.83 17.07
CA TYR A 190 3.25 -2.79 16.60
C TYR A 190 3.07 -4.19 17.18
N LEU A 191 2.70 -4.33 18.46
CA LEU A 191 2.40 -5.66 19.03
C LEU A 191 1.22 -6.31 18.32
N THR A 192 0.12 -5.57 18.10
CA THR A 192 -1.04 -6.06 17.34
C THR A 192 -0.66 -6.43 15.92
N LEU A 193 0.13 -5.59 15.24
CA LEU A 193 0.61 -5.86 13.89
C LEU A 193 1.52 -7.08 13.83
N ALA A 194 2.43 -7.26 14.79
CA ALA A 194 3.30 -8.44 14.87
C ALA A 194 2.50 -9.73 15.05
N VAL A 195 1.48 -9.71 15.91
CA VAL A 195 0.56 -10.85 16.07
C VAL A 195 -0.21 -11.10 14.78
N GLY A 196 -0.75 -10.07 14.13
CA GLY A 196 -1.45 -10.21 12.86
C GLY A 196 -0.57 -10.82 11.76
N LEU A 197 0.68 -10.36 11.63
CA LEU A 197 1.65 -10.92 10.68
C LEU A 197 2.02 -12.37 11.03
N PHE A 198 2.18 -12.70 12.32
CA PHE A 198 2.43 -14.06 12.75
C PHE A 198 1.25 -14.98 12.39
N LEU A 199 0.02 -14.57 12.70
CA LEU A 199 -1.18 -15.32 12.33
C LEU A 199 -1.28 -15.49 10.81
N GLY A 200 -1.00 -14.44 10.03
CA GLY A 200 -0.94 -14.52 8.56
C GLY A 200 0.04 -15.58 8.09
N GLY A 201 1.29 -15.57 8.56
CA GLY A 201 2.25 -16.60 8.14
C GLY A 201 1.95 -18.00 8.69
N MET A 202 1.18 -18.14 9.78
CA MET A 202 0.68 -19.44 10.24
C MET A 202 -0.43 -19.96 9.32
N GLU A 203 -1.35 -19.10 8.86
CA GLU A 203 -2.35 -19.45 7.84
C GLU A 203 -1.66 -19.99 6.58
N GLU A 204 -0.62 -19.30 6.09
CA GLU A 204 0.15 -19.72 4.90
C GLU A 204 0.84 -21.10 5.04
N ILE A 205 1.08 -21.62 6.25
CA ILE A 205 1.60 -22.99 6.46
C ILE A 205 0.56 -23.95 7.02
N SER A 206 -0.73 -23.65 6.88
CA SER A 206 -1.82 -24.45 7.45
C SER A 206 -1.66 -24.71 8.94
N TRP A 207 -1.25 -23.69 9.67
CA TRP A 207 -0.93 -23.73 11.09
C TRP A 207 0.15 -24.75 11.49
N GLY A 208 0.96 -25.21 10.53
CA GLY A 208 1.97 -26.24 10.70
C GLY A 208 1.50 -27.64 10.28
N GLN A 209 0.27 -27.78 9.78
CA GLN A 209 -0.29 -29.05 9.31
C GLN A 209 0.59 -29.66 8.23
N ARG A 210 1.13 -28.84 7.31
CA ARG A 210 2.02 -29.31 6.24
C ARG A 210 3.34 -29.86 6.76
N ILE A 211 3.82 -29.35 7.91
CA ILE A 211 5.09 -29.78 8.50
C ILE A 211 4.92 -31.06 9.31
N VAL A 212 3.82 -31.17 10.08
CA VAL A 212 3.61 -32.25 11.05
C VAL A 212 2.69 -33.35 10.51
N GLY A 213 1.85 -33.05 9.53
CA GLY A 213 1.02 -34.00 8.80
C GLY A 213 -0.25 -34.46 9.53
N TRP A 214 -0.87 -33.62 10.38
CA TRP A 214 -2.14 -33.99 11.01
C TRP A 214 -3.31 -33.89 10.03
N SER A 215 -4.40 -34.60 10.32
CA SER A 215 -5.63 -34.58 9.52
C SER A 215 -6.43 -33.30 9.75
N THR A 216 -7.03 -32.77 8.69
CA THR A 216 -7.93 -31.61 8.77
C THR A 216 -9.18 -31.95 9.59
N PRO A 217 -9.55 -31.10 10.57
CA PRO A 217 -10.77 -31.29 11.33
C PRO A 217 -12.02 -31.37 10.44
N GLU A 218 -12.96 -32.24 10.77
CA GLU A 218 -14.20 -32.46 9.98
C GLU A 218 -14.98 -31.15 9.74
N ALA A 219 -15.05 -30.30 10.77
CA ALA A 219 -15.69 -28.99 10.69
C ALA A 219 -15.03 -28.01 9.68
N LEU A 220 -13.75 -28.22 9.34
CA LEU A 220 -13.05 -27.43 8.32
C LEU A 220 -13.10 -28.12 6.95
N SER A 221 -13.06 -29.45 6.88
CA SER A 221 -13.10 -30.18 5.60
C SER A 221 -14.38 -29.94 4.80
N GLU A 222 -15.49 -29.57 5.46
CA GLU A 222 -16.76 -29.26 4.77
C GLU A 222 -16.75 -27.92 4.03
N ILE A 223 -15.87 -26.99 4.42
CA ILE A 223 -15.87 -25.59 3.93
C ILE A 223 -14.53 -25.14 3.33
N ASN A 224 -13.45 -25.86 3.62
CA ASN A 224 -12.12 -25.63 3.11
C ASN A 224 -11.92 -26.41 1.80
N VAL A 225 -11.65 -25.70 0.70
CA VAL A 225 -11.59 -26.33 -0.63
C VAL A 225 -10.35 -27.19 -0.86
N GLN A 226 -9.34 -27.05 0.00
CA GLN A 226 -8.05 -27.74 -0.09
C GLN A 226 -7.87 -28.80 1.01
N ASN A 227 -8.91 -29.03 1.83
CA ASN A 227 -8.84 -29.90 3.01
C ASN A 227 -7.64 -29.55 3.91
N GLU A 228 -7.46 -28.27 4.22
CA GLU A 228 -6.39 -27.80 5.10
C GLU A 228 -6.95 -27.13 6.37
N THR A 229 -6.10 -27.01 7.39
CA THR A 229 -6.38 -26.26 8.63
C THR A 229 -6.11 -24.79 8.38
N THR A 230 -6.83 -24.19 7.44
CA THR A 230 -6.72 -22.77 7.06
C THR A 230 -8.10 -22.12 6.95
N LEU A 231 -8.14 -20.81 7.19
CA LEU A 231 -9.33 -19.99 7.05
C LEU A 231 -9.38 -19.27 5.69
N HIS A 232 -8.22 -18.97 5.08
CA HIS A 232 -8.17 -18.28 3.79
C HIS A 232 -8.56 -19.18 2.59
N ASN A 233 -8.61 -20.51 2.77
CA ASN A 233 -8.99 -21.49 1.74
C ASN A 233 -10.49 -21.81 1.78
N PHE A 234 -11.29 -20.97 2.42
CA PHE A 234 -12.75 -21.06 2.31
C PHE A 234 -13.21 -20.61 0.94
N THR A 235 -14.38 -21.07 0.50
CA THR A 235 -14.93 -20.78 -0.84
C THR A 235 -15.06 -19.28 -1.15
N PHE A 236 -15.13 -18.41 -0.13
CA PHE A 236 -15.18 -16.95 -0.28
C PHE A 236 -13.84 -16.25 0.01
N GLY A 237 -12.80 -16.98 0.46
CA GLY A 237 -11.52 -16.44 0.90
C GLY A 237 -10.79 -15.66 -0.19
N ASN A 238 -10.80 -16.16 -1.43
CA ASN A 238 -10.18 -15.49 -2.57
C ASN A 238 -10.71 -14.07 -2.79
N ASN A 239 -12.03 -13.87 -2.73
CA ASN A 239 -12.63 -12.54 -2.90
C ASN A 239 -12.22 -11.58 -1.77
N VAL A 240 -12.15 -12.09 -0.53
CA VAL A 240 -11.73 -11.29 0.62
C VAL A 240 -10.26 -10.89 0.50
N MET A 241 -9.38 -11.82 0.16
CA MET A 241 -7.95 -11.55 -0.04
C MET A 241 -7.71 -10.57 -1.17
N PHE A 242 -8.45 -10.73 -2.26
CA PHE A 242 -8.40 -9.85 -3.41
C PHE A 242 -8.75 -8.39 -3.02
N GLU A 243 -9.87 -8.18 -2.32
CA GLU A 243 -10.28 -6.85 -1.83
C GLU A 243 -9.30 -6.29 -0.78
N LEU A 244 -8.80 -7.12 0.13
CA LEU A 244 -7.81 -6.71 1.13
C LEU A 244 -6.52 -6.22 0.47
N PHE A 245 -6.04 -6.91 -0.55
CA PHE A 245 -4.82 -6.53 -1.28
C PHE A 245 -5.01 -5.22 -2.04
N PHE A 246 -6.16 -5.05 -2.69
CA PHE A 246 -6.50 -3.83 -3.40
C PHE A 246 -6.60 -2.63 -2.46
N TRP A 247 -7.49 -2.68 -1.47
CA TRP A 247 -7.73 -1.57 -0.55
C TRP A 247 -6.55 -1.33 0.38
N GLY A 248 -5.85 -2.38 0.78
CA GLY A 248 -4.57 -2.27 1.50
C GLY A 248 -3.53 -1.49 0.70
N SER A 249 -3.46 -1.73 -0.61
CA SER A 249 -2.57 -1.00 -1.52
C SER A 249 -2.98 0.45 -1.69
N VAL A 250 -4.28 0.73 -1.84
CA VAL A 250 -4.82 2.11 -1.92
C VAL A 250 -4.50 2.89 -0.64
N ILE A 251 -4.76 2.31 0.54
CA ILE A 251 -4.48 2.92 1.84
C ILE A 251 -2.97 3.11 2.02
N GLY A 252 -2.16 2.12 1.62
CA GLY A 252 -0.71 2.19 1.68
C GLY A 252 -0.14 3.30 0.81
N LEU A 253 -0.61 3.44 -0.43
CA LEU A 253 -0.22 4.50 -1.35
C LEU A 253 -0.63 5.88 -0.84
N ALA A 254 -1.87 6.02 -0.36
CA ALA A 254 -2.35 7.26 0.23
C ALA A 254 -1.52 7.66 1.46
N GLY A 255 -1.21 6.70 2.35
CA GLY A 255 -0.37 6.91 3.52
C GLY A 255 1.08 7.29 3.16
N GLY A 256 1.66 6.64 2.15
CA GLY A 256 3.01 6.94 1.66
C GLY A 256 3.09 8.31 0.99
N PHE A 257 2.08 8.68 0.21
CA PHE A 257 1.96 10.01 -0.39
C PHE A 257 1.79 11.10 0.68
N TRP A 258 0.96 10.84 1.71
CA TRP A 258 0.85 11.75 2.85
C TRP A 258 2.20 11.90 3.55
N ARG A 259 2.87 10.79 3.90
CA ARG A 259 4.20 10.84 4.52
C ARG A 259 5.17 11.67 3.69
N LEU A 260 5.23 11.45 2.37
CA LEU A 260 6.11 12.17 1.46
C LEU A 260 5.85 13.68 1.46
N THR A 261 4.59 14.09 1.32
CA THR A 261 4.20 15.50 1.20
C THR A 261 4.27 16.26 2.52
N ALA A 262 3.91 15.61 3.62
CA ALA A 262 3.96 16.20 4.96
C ALA A 262 5.36 16.12 5.60
N ASN A 263 6.28 15.30 5.07
CA ASN A 263 7.64 15.16 5.60
C ASN A 263 8.39 16.48 5.70
N SER A 264 8.22 17.32 4.68
CA SER A 264 8.86 18.64 4.54
C SER A 264 8.25 19.71 5.44
N ARG A 265 7.17 19.38 6.17
CA ARG A 265 6.33 20.33 6.89
C ARG A 265 6.08 19.90 8.35
N GLY A 266 7.02 19.17 8.95
CA GLY A 266 7.00 18.78 10.36
C GLY A 266 6.09 17.58 10.67
N LEU A 267 6.37 16.42 10.06
CA LEU A 267 5.64 15.19 10.35
C LEU A 267 6.08 14.62 11.71
N SER A 268 5.13 14.37 12.62
CA SER A 268 5.43 13.83 13.96
C SER A 268 6.08 12.45 13.90
N ASP A 269 6.91 12.13 14.90
CA ASP A 269 7.58 10.82 14.99
C ASP A 269 6.58 9.65 14.99
N ARG A 270 5.40 9.81 15.61
CA ARG A 270 4.34 8.80 15.60
C ARG A 270 3.83 8.53 14.19
N MET A 271 3.63 9.57 13.38
CA MET A 271 3.20 9.44 12.00
C MET A 271 4.29 8.83 11.12
N ARG A 272 5.57 9.17 11.33
CA ARG A 272 6.71 8.56 10.62
C ARG A 272 6.84 7.05 10.90
N LEU A 273 6.51 6.64 12.12
CA LEU A 273 6.50 5.24 12.54
C LEU A 273 5.32 4.46 11.95
N VAL A 274 4.14 5.08 11.81
CA VAL A 274 2.94 4.38 11.31
C VAL A 274 2.83 4.42 9.79
N LEU A 275 3.07 5.57 9.15
CA LEU A 275 2.83 5.72 7.72
C LEU A 275 3.89 4.99 6.89
N PRO A 276 3.49 4.27 5.84
CA PRO A 276 4.43 3.53 4.99
C PRO A 276 5.38 4.47 4.26
N SER A 277 6.57 3.97 3.95
CA SER A 277 7.53 4.73 3.16
C SER A 277 7.14 4.73 1.68
N ALA A 278 7.48 5.81 0.96
CA ALA A 278 7.29 5.89 -0.48
C ALA A 278 8.03 4.78 -1.26
N MET A 279 8.98 4.08 -0.61
CA MET A 279 9.66 2.93 -1.19
C MET A 279 8.73 1.77 -1.52
N MET A 280 7.59 1.65 -0.84
CA MET A 280 6.61 0.61 -1.08
C MET A 280 5.75 0.89 -2.31
N ALA A 281 5.76 2.13 -2.84
CA ALA A 281 4.83 2.56 -3.88
C ALA A 281 4.82 1.68 -5.14
N PRO A 282 5.97 1.21 -5.69
CA PRO A 282 5.93 0.32 -6.87
C PRO A 282 5.22 -1.00 -6.62
N ALA A 283 5.52 -1.64 -5.48
CA ALA A 283 4.92 -2.92 -5.12
C ALA A 283 3.42 -2.74 -4.84
N LEU A 284 3.03 -1.68 -4.13
CA LEU A 284 1.61 -1.37 -3.89
C LEU A 284 0.87 -1.02 -5.18
N LEU A 285 1.48 -0.26 -6.10
CA LEU A 285 0.88 0.00 -7.42
C LEU A 285 0.73 -1.29 -8.23
N LEU A 286 1.72 -2.16 -8.19
CA LEU A 286 1.67 -3.46 -8.86
C LEU A 286 0.52 -4.30 -8.31
N ILE A 287 0.41 -4.44 -6.99
CA ILE A 287 -0.69 -5.16 -6.33
C ILE A 287 -2.03 -4.53 -6.71
N MET A 288 -2.16 -3.20 -6.65
CA MET A 288 -3.39 -2.48 -7.00
C MET A 288 -3.80 -2.74 -8.45
N VAL A 289 -2.85 -2.80 -9.40
CA VAL A 289 -3.13 -3.12 -10.80
C VAL A 289 -3.45 -4.60 -11.00
N TRP A 290 -2.81 -5.51 -10.26
CA TRP A 290 -3.03 -6.95 -10.38
C TRP A 290 -4.34 -7.40 -9.76
N ARG A 291 -4.70 -6.79 -8.62
CA ARG A 291 -5.86 -7.10 -7.78
C ARG A 291 -6.95 -6.02 -7.91
N ALA A 292 -7.17 -5.44 -9.10
CA ALA A 292 -8.38 -4.62 -9.31
C ALA A 292 -9.56 -5.56 -9.60
N GLY A 293 -10.59 -5.53 -8.74
CA GLY A 293 -11.63 -6.57 -8.75
C GLY A 293 -12.48 -6.49 -10.00
N ASP A 294 -13.41 -7.43 -10.18
CA ASP A 294 -14.37 -7.38 -11.30
C ASP A 294 -15.06 -6.00 -11.39
N ILE A 295 -15.32 -5.38 -10.24
CA ILE A 295 -15.93 -4.03 -10.11
C ILE A 295 -15.04 -2.93 -10.71
N TRP A 296 -13.71 -3.06 -10.63
CA TRP A 296 -12.75 -2.07 -11.09
C TRP A 296 -12.00 -2.49 -12.35
N GLN A 297 -12.27 -3.68 -12.89
CA GLN A 297 -11.60 -4.22 -14.07
C GLN A 297 -11.72 -3.29 -15.26
N THR A 298 -12.90 -2.69 -15.44
CA THR A 298 -13.20 -1.73 -16.52
C THR A 298 -12.56 -0.35 -16.30
N ALA A 299 -12.19 -0.03 -15.06
CA ALA A 299 -11.45 1.18 -14.72
C ALA A 299 -9.92 0.98 -14.73
N ASN A 300 -9.44 -0.26 -14.70
CA ASN A 300 -8.02 -0.59 -14.67
C ASN A 300 -7.41 -0.56 -16.08
N PHE A 301 -7.17 0.64 -16.60
CA PHE A 301 -6.59 0.84 -17.94
C PHE A 301 -5.28 0.05 -18.18
N PRO A 302 -4.30 0.01 -17.24
CA PRO A 302 -3.12 -0.82 -17.40
C PRO A 302 -3.46 -2.30 -17.64
N ARG A 303 -4.39 -2.86 -16.85
CA ARG A 303 -4.84 -4.25 -17.00
C ARG A 303 -5.53 -4.48 -18.34
N LEU A 304 -6.42 -3.58 -18.76
CA LEU A 304 -7.11 -3.67 -20.05
C LEU A 304 -6.14 -3.67 -21.23
N VAL A 305 -5.12 -2.79 -21.21
CA VAL A 305 -4.07 -2.76 -22.23
C VAL A 305 -3.27 -4.06 -22.23
N MET A 306 -2.88 -4.54 -21.05
CA MET A 306 -2.18 -5.82 -20.92
C MET A 306 -3.03 -6.97 -21.47
N ASP A 307 -4.29 -7.10 -21.07
CA ASP A 307 -5.20 -8.13 -21.54
C ASP A 307 -5.42 -8.06 -23.07
N HIS A 308 -5.52 -6.86 -23.65
CA HIS A 308 -5.63 -6.65 -25.10
C HIS A 308 -4.45 -7.24 -25.88
N PHE A 309 -3.22 -7.03 -25.40
CA PHE A 309 -2.03 -7.63 -25.98
C PHE A 309 -1.81 -9.09 -25.55
N ASN A 310 -2.84 -9.73 -24.99
CA ASN A 310 -2.75 -11.03 -24.34
C ASN A 310 -1.53 -11.06 -23.39
N SER A 311 -1.19 -9.98 -22.72
CA SER A 311 -0.10 -9.82 -21.72
C SER A 311 -0.68 -9.60 -20.32
N GLY A 312 -1.96 -9.89 -20.14
CA GLY A 312 -2.67 -9.87 -18.87
C GLY A 312 -1.95 -10.61 -17.74
N PRO A 313 -1.89 -10.04 -16.53
CA PRO A 313 -1.38 -10.74 -15.36
C PRO A 313 -2.11 -12.06 -15.08
N ARG A 314 -1.36 -13.09 -14.73
CA ARG A 314 -1.84 -14.44 -14.37
C ARG A 314 -1.25 -14.83 -13.02
N GLY A 315 -1.94 -15.72 -12.33
CA GLY A 315 -1.51 -16.19 -11.02
C GLY A 315 -1.61 -15.14 -9.92
N ASP A 316 -1.56 -15.62 -8.69
CA ASP A 316 -1.73 -14.86 -7.45
C ASP A 316 -0.38 -14.58 -6.74
N GLU A 317 0.70 -15.17 -7.25
CA GLU A 317 2.03 -15.24 -6.64
C GLU A 317 2.77 -13.90 -6.73
N VAL A 318 2.59 -13.15 -7.83
CA VAL A 318 3.22 -11.84 -8.01
C VAL A 318 2.71 -10.81 -7.00
N PRO A 319 1.38 -10.61 -6.83
CA PRO A 319 0.89 -9.69 -5.82
C PRO A 319 1.20 -10.17 -4.40
N GLU A 320 1.22 -11.47 -4.12
CA GLU A 320 1.64 -12.02 -2.82
C GLU A 320 3.13 -11.77 -2.54
N SER A 321 3.98 -12.02 -3.53
CA SER A 321 5.41 -11.74 -3.43
C SER A 321 5.69 -10.26 -3.20
N ALA A 322 4.97 -9.39 -3.90
CA ALA A 322 5.02 -7.95 -3.73
C ALA A 322 4.53 -7.52 -2.34
N LEU A 323 3.49 -8.17 -1.80
CA LEU A 323 3.01 -7.92 -0.44
C LEU A 323 4.06 -8.32 0.60
N GLY A 324 4.68 -9.50 0.46
CA GLY A 324 5.78 -9.94 1.32
C GLY A 324 6.93 -8.94 1.35
N LEU A 325 7.31 -8.41 0.19
CA LEU A 325 8.30 -7.35 0.09
C LEU A 325 7.85 -6.06 0.80
N CYS A 326 6.60 -5.63 0.64
CA CYS A 326 6.03 -4.50 1.35
C CYS A 326 6.12 -4.68 2.87
N ILE A 327 5.76 -5.86 3.38
CA ILE A 327 5.85 -6.22 4.82
C ILE A 327 7.29 -6.06 5.31
N LEU A 328 8.27 -6.62 4.59
CA LEU A 328 9.68 -6.55 4.97
C LEU A 328 10.23 -5.12 4.97
N ILE A 329 9.96 -4.35 3.91
CA ILE A 329 10.39 -2.95 3.81
C ILE A 329 9.81 -2.14 4.97
N TYR A 330 8.52 -2.29 5.24
CA TYR A 330 7.84 -1.60 6.33
C TYR A 330 8.42 -2.01 7.69
N ALA A 331 8.53 -3.31 7.96
CA ALA A 331 9.00 -3.83 9.23
C ALA A 331 10.44 -3.43 9.56
N ILE A 332 11.33 -3.46 8.57
CA ILE A 332 12.72 -3.02 8.72
C ILE A 332 12.78 -1.52 8.97
N ALA A 333 11.99 -0.71 8.27
CA ALA A 333 11.92 0.73 8.49
C ALA A 333 11.47 1.05 9.92
N CYS A 334 10.39 0.42 10.38
CA CYS A 334 9.86 0.56 11.74
C CYS A 334 10.92 0.15 12.79
N LEU A 335 11.61 -0.98 12.60
CA LEU A 335 12.65 -1.43 13.51
C LEU A 335 13.83 -0.45 13.60
N ARG A 336 14.30 0.07 12.45
CA ARG A 336 15.40 1.04 12.40
C ARG A 336 15.04 2.33 13.12
N GLN A 337 13.86 2.86 12.87
CA GLN A 337 13.36 4.09 13.50
C GLN A 337 13.16 3.90 15.02
N SER A 338 12.54 2.80 15.44
CA SER A 338 12.34 2.50 16.87
C SER A 338 13.66 2.34 17.62
N ARG A 339 14.66 1.68 17.03
CA ARG A 339 15.99 1.55 17.64
C ARG A 339 16.71 2.89 17.76
N PHE A 340 16.54 3.76 16.77
CA PHE A 340 17.09 5.12 16.83
C PHE A 340 16.49 5.91 17.99
N LEU A 341 15.16 5.88 18.15
CA LEU A 341 14.47 6.55 19.27
C LEU A 341 14.87 5.97 20.63
N ALA A 342 14.96 4.65 20.74
CA ALA A 342 15.39 3.98 21.96
C ALA A 342 16.80 4.39 22.43
N ARG A 343 17.74 4.53 21.47
CA ARG A 343 19.10 4.99 21.76
C ARG A 343 19.13 6.43 22.28
N ARG A 344 18.26 7.31 21.78
CA ARG A 344 18.17 8.70 22.24
C ARG A 344 17.42 8.87 23.55
N ALA A 345 16.46 8.01 23.85
CA ALA A 345 15.76 7.97 25.13
C ALA A 345 16.62 7.41 26.28
N SER A 346 17.77 6.80 25.97
CA SER A 346 18.65 6.21 26.98
C SER A 346 19.48 7.29 27.70
N PRO A 347 19.57 7.28 29.05
CA PRO A 347 20.30 8.29 29.83
C PRO A 347 21.78 8.47 29.45
N ALA A 348 22.39 7.48 28.81
CA ALA A 348 23.78 7.54 28.36
C ALA A 348 24.03 8.52 27.19
N ALA A 349 22.99 8.97 26.47
CA ALA A 349 23.14 9.88 25.33
C ALA A 349 23.18 11.38 25.73
N SER A 350 22.92 11.72 26.99
CA SER A 350 22.94 13.11 27.48
C SER A 350 24.34 13.64 27.82
N THR A 351 25.41 12.87 27.60
CA THR A 351 26.78 13.23 27.97
C THR A 351 27.70 13.56 26.79
N THR A 352 27.20 13.62 25.56
CA THR A 352 28.03 14.01 24.40
C THR A 352 27.53 15.32 23.79
N PRO A 353 28.27 16.44 23.93
CA PRO A 353 27.89 17.69 23.26
C PRO A 353 27.99 17.53 21.74
N PRO A 354 27.14 18.23 20.96
CA PRO A 354 27.21 18.21 19.51
C PRO A 354 28.44 19.01 19.06
N ASN A 355 29.59 18.36 18.89
CA ASN A 355 30.70 18.98 18.20
C ASN A 355 30.36 19.09 16.70
N LEU A 356 30.29 20.35 16.27
CA LEU A 356 30.31 20.85 14.91
C LEU A 356 31.21 19.99 14.01
N VAL A 357 30.59 19.23 13.10
CA VAL A 357 31.27 18.78 11.89
C VAL A 357 31.22 19.95 10.92
N THR A 358 32.19 20.85 11.07
CA THR A 358 32.58 21.83 10.05
C THR A 358 34.07 21.72 9.84
N ALA A 359 34.45 21.59 8.56
CA ALA A 359 35.80 21.61 8.01
C ALA A 359 36.66 20.36 8.23
N GLU A 360 36.70 19.50 7.21
CA GLU A 360 37.95 19.07 6.55
C GLU A 360 37.62 18.20 5.32
N GLU A 361 37.48 18.86 4.17
CA GLU A 361 37.79 18.25 2.87
C GLU A 361 38.31 19.38 1.99
N SER A 362 39.61 19.67 2.16
CA SER A 362 40.43 20.42 1.22
C SER A 362 41.60 19.53 0.82
N ALA A 363 41.50 18.91 -0.36
CA ALA A 363 42.59 18.61 -1.30
C ALA A 363 42.02 17.89 -2.52
#